data_AF-A0A930YTP6-F1
#
_entry.id   AF-A0A930YTP6-F1
#
_cell.length_a   1.000
_cell.length_b   1.000
_cell.length_c   1.000
_cell.angle_alpha   90.00
_cell.angle_beta   90.00
_cell.angle_gamma   90.00
#
_symmetry.space_group_name_H-M   'P 1'
#
loop_
_entity.id
_entity.type
_entity.pdbx_description
1 polymer ?
#
loop_
_entity_poly.entity_id
_entity_poly.type
_entity_poly.pdbx_seq_one_letter_code
_entity_poly.pdbx_strand_id
1 'polypeptide(L)' 'VYRDGSVLVGEGDCEGVIGHEPKGHNGFGYDPLFWPEDAPGKTMAELEPDEKNAISHRFHALQNLSEQILG' A
#
# COMPACT_ATOMS: atom_id res chain seq x y z
N VAL A 1 -5.93 15.03 -13.78
CA VAL A 1 -5.74 15.60 -15.13
C VAL A 1 -6.17 17.05 -15.08
N TYR A 2 -5.26 17.97 -15.38
CA TYR A 2 -5.53 19.41 -15.39
C TYR A 2 -6.15 19.83 -16.74
N ARG A 3 -6.65 21.06 -16.79
CA ARG A 3 -7.30 21.60 -18.01
C ARG A 3 -6.36 21.71 -19.21
N ASP A 4 -5.06 21.85 -18.96
CA ASP A 4 -4.03 21.89 -20.00
C ASP A 4 -3.61 20.48 -20.48
N GLY A 5 -4.23 19.43 -19.95
CA GLY A 5 -3.93 18.04 -20.29
C GLY A 5 -2.79 17.42 -19.47
N SER A 6 -2.15 18.18 -18.58
CA SER A 6 -1.11 17.62 -17.70
C SER A 6 -1.71 16.64 -16.68
N VAL A 7 -0.89 15.68 -16.25
CA VAL A 7 -1.26 14.62 -15.31
C VAL A 7 -0.18 14.52 -14.24
N LEU A 8 -0.60 14.49 -12.97
CA LEU A 8 0.26 14.06 -11.87
C LEU A 8 0.00 12.60 -11.58
N VAL A 9 1.07 11.88 -11.30
CA VAL A 9 1.04 10.45 -10.96
C VAL A 9 1.76 10.31 -9.62
N GLY A 10 1.07 9.70 -8.66
CA GLY A 10 1.66 9.31 -7.39
C GLY A 10 2.16 7.87 -7.47
N GLU A 11 3.40 7.66 -7.04
CA GLU A 11 4.00 6.34 -6.93
C GLU A 11 4.36 6.07 -5.48
N GLY A 12 4.29 4.80 -5.09
CA GLY A 12 4.59 4.36 -3.75
C GLY A 12 4.68 2.86 -3.72
N ASP A 13 5.65 2.37 -2.97
CA ASP A 13 5.96 0.95 -2.86
C ASP A 13 5.76 0.48 -1.43
N CYS A 14 5.68 -0.84 -1.27
CA CYS A 14 5.65 -1.51 0.03
C CYS A 14 6.46 -2.77 -0.15
N GLU A 15 7.66 -2.78 0.44
CA GLU A 15 8.60 -3.89 0.31
C GLU A 15 8.18 -5.06 1.20
N GLY A 16 8.50 -6.26 0.77
CA GLY A 16 8.09 -7.47 1.46
C GLY A 16 8.40 -8.75 0.71
N VAL A 17 7.93 -9.85 1.28
CA VAL A 17 8.14 -11.20 0.72
C VAL A 17 6.84 -11.94 0.53
N ILE A 18 6.85 -12.92 -0.38
CA ILE A 18 5.70 -13.79 -0.63
C ILE A 18 5.79 -15.03 0.26
N GLY A 19 4.75 -15.25 1.05
CA GLY A 19 4.59 -16.42 1.89
C GLY A 19 4.21 -17.67 1.11
N HIS A 20 4.33 -18.81 1.79
CA HIS A 20 4.02 -20.12 1.19
C HIS A 20 2.56 -20.58 1.41
N GLU A 21 1.86 -19.96 2.36
CA GLU A 21 0.47 -20.27 2.70
C GLU A 21 -0.29 -18.98 3.01
N PRO A 22 -1.58 -18.88 2.63
CA PRO A 22 -2.38 -17.70 2.93
C PRO A 22 -2.69 -17.58 4.42
N LYS A 23 -2.58 -16.37 4.99
CA LYS A 23 -2.97 -16.04 6.36
C LYS A 23 -3.83 -14.78 6.41
N GLY A 24 -4.67 -14.66 7.43
CA GLY A 24 -5.59 -13.53 7.55
C GLY A 24 -6.82 -13.60 6.63
N HIS A 25 -7.75 -12.68 6.85
CA HIS A 25 -9.02 -12.60 6.13
C HIS A 25 -9.38 -11.17 5.68
N ASN A 26 -8.58 -10.17 6.08
CA ASN A 26 -8.79 -8.79 5.67
C ASN A 26 -8.20 -8.53 4.28
N GLY A 27 -8.59 -7.41 3.68
CA GLY A 27 -8.01 -7.00 2.40
C GLY A 27 -8.53 -7.80 1.20
N PHE A 28 -7.71 -7.91 0.14
CA PHE A 28 -8.06 -8.52 -1.14
C PHE A 28 -6.80 -8.96 -1.91
N GLY A 29 -6.99 -9.76 -2.97
CA GLY A 29 -5.91 -10.15 -3.88
C GLY A 29 -4.81 -10.94 -3.16
N TYR A 30 -3.56 -10.47 -3.26
CA TYR A 30 -2.39 -11.14 -2.70
C TYR A 30 -2.14 -10.84 -1.21
N ASP A 31 -3.00 -10.05 -0.57
CA ASP A 31 -2.82 -9.66 0.83
C ASP A 31 -2.59 -10.86 1.78
N PRO A 32 -3.27 -12.02 1.62
CA PRO A 32 -3.01 -13.18 2.49
C PRO A 32 -1.64 -13.83 2.31
N LEU A 33 -0.94 -13.52 1.22
CA LEU A 33 0.39 -14.08 0.92
C LEU A 33 1.50 -13.05 1.07
N PHE A 34 1.19 -11.75 1.12
CA PHE A 34 2.20 -10.71 1.16
C PHE A 34 2.60 -10.36 2.59
N TRP A 35 3.89 -10.48 2.90
CA TRP A 35 4.49 -10.16 4.20
C TRP A 35 5.27 -8.84 4.08
N PRO A 36 4.69 -7.69 4.46
CA PRO A 36 5.37 -6.41 4.41
C PRO A 36 6.53 -6.34 5.42
N GLU A 37 7.64 -5.70 5.04
CA GLU A 37 8.78 -5.47 5.95
C GLU A 37 8.39 -4.60 7.15
N ASP A 38 7.47 -3.64 6.95
CA ASP A 38 7.01 -2.68 7.96
C ASP A 38 6.00 -3.26 8.97
N ALA A 39 5.50 -4.48 8.76
CA ALA A 39 4.67 -5.20 9.74
C ALA A 39 5.14 -6.66 9.90
N PRO A 40 6.31 -6.86 10.54
CA PRO A 40 6.90 -8.19 10.66
C PRO A 40 6.00 -9.15 11.44
N GLY A 41 5.89 -10.38 10.94
CA GLY A 41 5.10 -11.42 11.57
C GLY A 41 3.61 -11.42 11.23
N LYS A 42 3.13 -10.47 10.41
CA LYS A 42 1.77 -10.44 9.87
C LYS A 42 1.82 -10.39 8.34
N THR A 43 0.86 -11.04 7.71
CA THR A 43 0.52 -10.78 6.30
C THR A 43 -0.31 -9.51 6.18
N MET A 44 -0.38 -8.94 4.98
CA MET A 44 -1.20 -7.75 4.71
C MET A 44 -2.70 -7.98 5.00
N ALA A 45 -3.16 -9.23 4.96
CA ALA A 45 -4.53 -9.63 5.31
C ALA A 45 -4.76 -9.89 6.81
N GLU A 46 -3.71 -9.88 7.63
CA GLU A 46 -3.80 -9.94 9.10
C GLU A 46 -3.75 -8.55 9.74
N LEU A 47 -3.51 -7.51 8.95
CA LEU A 47 -3.56 -6.13 9.40
C LEU A 47 -5.01 -5.65 9.51
N GLU A 48 -5.28 -4.90 10.57
CA GLU A 48 -6.50 -4.09 10.64
C GLU A 48 -6.47 -2.99 9.57
N PRO A 49 -7.63 -2.47 9.13
CA PRO A 49 -7.69 -1.46 8.07
C PRO A 49 -6.79 -0.24 8.32
N ASP A 50 -6.71 0.23 9.57
CA ASP A 50 -5.89 1.37 9.94
C ASP A 50 -4.39 1.04 9.94
N GLU A 51 -3.99 -0.14 10.40
CA GLU A 51 -2.59 -0.62 10.31
C GLU A 51 -2.16 -0.71 8.84
N LYS A 52 -3.02 -1.30 7.99
CA LYS A 52 -2.76 -1.43 6.55
C LYS A 52 -2.64 -0.08 5.87
N ASN A 53 -3.51 0.87 6.21
CA ASN A 53 -3.48 2.21 5.65
C ASN A 53 -2.23 3.00 6.06
N ALA A 54 -1.55 2.65 7.16
CA ALA A 54 -0.34 3.35 7.57
C ALA A 54 0.91 2.92 6.78
N ILE A 55 0.92 1.74 6.16
CA ILE A 55 2.14 1.16 5.55
C ILE A 55 1.98 0.78 4.07
N SER A 56 0.77 0.79 3.52
CA SER A 56 0.55 0.26 2.17
C SER A 56 1.18 1.12 1.07
N HIS A 57 1.54 0.47 -0.04
CA HIS A 57 1.99 1.14 -1.27
C HIS A 57 1.02 2.25 -1.72
N ARG A 58 -0.29 2.04 -1.54
CA ARG A 58 -1.31 3.06 -1.84
C ARG A 58 -1.22 4.29 -0.94
N PHE A 59 -0.91 4.10 0.34
CA PHE A 59 -0.70 5.21 1.26
C PHE A 59 0.51 6.04 0.84
N HIS A 60 1.64 5.39 0.54
CA HIS A 60 2.83 6.07 0.04
C HIS A 60 2.56 6.79 -1.30
N ALA A 61 1.82 6.17 -2.21
CA ALA A 61 1.44 6.80 -3.49
C ALA A 61 0.55 8.03 -3.29
N LEU A 62 -0.38 7.99 -2.34
CA LEU A 62 -1.25 9.13 -2.02
C LEU A 62 -0.47 10.25 -1.32
N GLN A 63 0.48 9.92 -0.45
CA GLN A 63 1.39 10.90 0.15
C GLN A 63 2.22 11.61 -0.91
N ASN A 64 2.85 10.84 -1.81
CA ASN A 64 3.61 11.38 -2.93
C ASN A 64 2.76 12.27 -3.84
N LEU A 65 1.53 11.85 -4.16
CA LEU A 65 0.60 12.67 -4.95
C LEU A 65 0.17 13.93 -4.21
N SER A 66 -0.09 13.84 -2.89
CA SER A 66 -0.46 14.99 -2.06
C SER A 66 0.63 16.06 -2.04
N GLU A 67 1.89 15.65 -1.91
CA GLU A 67 3.04 16.56 -1.99
C GLU A 67 3.11 17.27 -3.34
N GLN A 68 2.88 16.56 -4.45
CA GLN A 68 2.84 17.16 -5.79
C GLN A 68 1.67 18.13 -6.01
N ILE A 69 0.55 17.94 -5.30
CA ILE A 69 -0.63 18.81 -5.40
C ILE A 69 -0.45 20.08 -4.55
N LEU A 70 0.17 19.96 -3.39
CA LEU A 70 0.34 21.04 -2.41
C LEU A 70 1.60 21.88 -2.63
N GLY A 71 2.60 21.33 -3.31
CA GLY A 71 3.80 22.05 -3.76
C GLY A 71 3.54 22.93 -4.97
#